data_AF-A0A6P0DTM5-F1
#
_entry.id   AF-A0A6P0DTM5-F1
#
_cell.length_a   1.000
_cell.length_b   1.000
_cell.length_c   1.000
_cell.angle_alpha   90.00
_cell.angle_beta   90.00
_cell.angle_gamma   90.00
#
_symmetry.space_group_name_H-M   'P 1'
#
loop_
_entity.id
_entity.type
_entity.pdbx_description
1 polymer ?
#
loop_
_entity_poly.entity_id
_entity_poly.type
_entity_poly.pdbx_seq_one_letter_code
_entity_poly.pdbx_strand_id
1 'polypeptide(L)' 'MTEPFELFLQHCVSIDLEVDPATASIFAFAAVRDDARPPILAKKRDLVAALERLKAEATEDVHLLGHNILRH' A
#
# COMPACT_ATOMS: atom_id res chain seq x y z
N MET A 1 10.72 16.33 -15.90
CA MET A 1 11.97 15.77 -15.34
C MET A 1 11.72 14.29 -15.17
N THR A 2 12.57 13.43 -15.71
CA THR A 2 12.48 11.98 -15.51
C THR A 2 12.87 11.68 -14.05
N GLU A 3 12.06 10.88 -13.37
CA GLU A 3 12.32 10.48 -11.98
C GLU A 3 13.57 9.59 -11.95
N PRO A 4 14.66 9.97 -11.22
CA PRO A 4 15.93 9.23 -11.27
C PRO A 4 15.81 7.78 -10.77
N PHE A 5 14.73 7.44 -10.07
CA PHE A 5 14.44 6.11 -9.55
C PHE A 5 13.26 5.41 -10.24
N GLU A 6 12.81 5.87 -11.42
CA GLU A 6 11.64 5.33 -12.14
C GLU A 6 11.65 3.79 -12.24
N LEU A 7 12.77 3.18 -12.65
CA LEU A 7 12.90 1.72 -12.72
C LEU A 7 12.72 1.03 -11.37
N PHE A 8 13.16 1.64 -10.27
CA PHE A 8 12.95 1.10 -8.94
C PHE A 8 11.48 1.26 -8.50
N LEU A 9 10.88 2.42 -8.76
CA LEU A 9 9.48 2.72 -8.36
C LEU A 9 8.46 1.84 -9.09
N GLN A 10 8.75 1.39 -10.31
CA GLN A 10 7.94 0.41 -11.04
C GLN A 10 7.84 -0.96 -10.32
N HIS A 11 8.80 -1.27 -9.45
CA HIS A 11 8.79 -2.48 -8.61
C HIS A 11 8.21 -2.21 -7.21
N CYS A 12 7.67 -1.02 -6.96
CA CYS A 12 7.19 -0.61 -5.65
C CYS A 12 5.66 -0.53 -5.56
N VAL A 13 5.16 -0.75 -4.36
CA VAL A 13 3.80 -0.39 -3.93
C VAL A 13 3.92 0.56 -2.77
N SER A 14 3.46 1.78 -2.95
CA SER A 14 3.34 2.70 -1.83
C SER A 14 2.01 2.44 -1.11
N ILE A 15 2.08 2.19 0.20
CA ILE A 15 0.96 1.90 1.08
C ILE A 15 0.90 2.96 2.18
N ASP A 16 -0.30 3.44 2.44
CA ASP A 16 -0.63 4.26 3.61
C ASP A 16 -1.74 3.56 4.41
N LEU A 17 -1.49 3.30 5.70
CA LEU A 17 -2.40 2.55 6.58
C LEU A 17 -2.98 3.47 7.64
N GLU A 18 -4.30 3.40 7.81
CA GLU A 18 -5.00 4.04 8.91
C GLU A 18 -5.32 3.00 9.98
N VAL A 19 -4.74 3.19 11.16
CA VAL A 19 -4.82 2.26 12.30
C VAL A 19 -5.43 2.94 13.52
N ASP A 20 -6.28 2.21 14.23
CA ASP A 20 -6.66 2.56 15.60
C ASP A 20 -5.58 2.04 16.56
N PRO A 21 -4.80 2.92 17.22
CA PRO A 21 -3.71 2.51 18.09
C PRO A 21 -4.19 1.84 19.38
N ALA A 22 -5.42 2.08 19.82
CA ALA A 22 -5.95 1.46 21.04
C ALA A 22 -6.27 -0.03 20.84
N THR A 23 -6.60 -0.41 19.60
CA THR A 23 -7.04 -1.77 19.25
C THR A 23 -6.13 -2.48 18.25
N ALA A 24 -5.07 -1.81 17.80
CA ALA A 24 -4.18 -2.29 16.73
C ALA A 24 -4.94 -2.73 15.47
N SER A 25 -6.05 -2.06 15.16
CA SER A 25 -6.95 -2.44 14.07
C SER A 25 -6.83 -1.49 12.88
N ILE A 26 -6.60 -2.05 11.69
CA ILE A 26 -6.63 -1.30 10.43
C ILE A 26 -8.10 -0.98 10.11
N PHE A 27 -8.41 0.26 9.72
CA PHE A 27 -9.78 0.63 9.32
C PHE A 27 -9.87 1.27 7.93
N ALA A 28 -8.74 1.70 7.37
CA ALA A 28 -8.63 2.14 5.99
C ALA A 28 -7.19 1.97 5.49
N PHE A 29 -7.03 1.92 4.18
CA PHE A 29 -5.72 2.08 3.54
C PHE A 29 -5.86 2.54 2.10
N ALA A 30 -4.76 3.05 1.56
CA ALA A 30 -4.55 3.23 0.13
C ALA A 30 -3.26 2.52 -0.29
N ALA A 31 -3.28 1.88 -1.45
CA ALA A 31 -2.09 1.34 -2.09
C ALA A 31 -2.02 1.81 -3.55
N VAL A 32 -0.86 2.32 -3.95
CA VAL A 32 -0.62 2.90 -5.27
C VAL A 32 0.68 2.36 -5.87
N ARG A 33 0.73 2.33 -7.20
CA ARG A 33 1.87 1.87 -8.00
C ARG A 33 2.22 2.92 -9.04
N ASP A 34 3.46 2.87 -9.50
CA ASP A 34 3.91 3.67 -10.64
C ASP A 34 3.60 2.93 -11.97
N ASP A 35 2.32 2.65 -12.21
CA ASP A 35 1.83 2.04 -13.45
C ASP A 35 0.36 2.41 -13.74
N ALA A 36 -0.24 1.77 -14.76
CA ALA A 36 -1.61 2.05 -15.20
C ALA A 36 -2.72 1.35 -14.39
N ARG A 37 -2.39 0.54 -13.38
CA ARG A 37 -3.38 -0.16 -12.56
C ARG A 37 -4.08 0.83 -11.63
N PRO A 38 -5.38 0.65 -11.37
CA PRO A 38 -6.10 1.50 -10.44
C PRO A 38 -5.56 1.33 -9.01
N PRO A 39 -5.58 2.39 -8.19
CA PRO A 39 -5.20 2.30 -6.79
C PRO A 39 -6.14 1.37 -6.02
N ILE A 40 -5.60 0.64 -5.05
CA ILE A 40 -6.42 -0.13 -4.10
C ILE A 40 -6.80 0.81 -2.98
N LEU A 41 -8.08 1.17 -2.92
CA LEU A 41 -8.65 1.98 -1.85
C LEU A 41 -9.54 1.12 -0.97
N ALA A 42 -9.36 1.20 0.34
CA ALA A 42 -10.14 0.46 1.30
C ALA A 42 -10.68 1.37 2.40
N LYS A 43 -11.98 1.27 2.68
CA LYS A 43 -12.62 1.89 3.84
C LYS A 43 -13.56 0.87 4.49
N LYS A 44 -13.46 0.70 5.81
CA LYS A 44 -14.34 -0.12 6.68
C LYS A 44 -14.91 -1.42 6.09
N ARG A 45 -15.93 -1.35 5.23
CA ARG A 45 -16.68 -2.52 4.72
C ARG A 45 -15.89 -3.39 3.73
N ASP A 46 -14.98 -2.81 2.97
CA ASP A 46 -14.27 -3.52 1.89
C ASP A 46 -12.83 -3.91 2.26
N LEU A 47 -12.48 -3.80 3.55
CA LEU A 47 -11.09 -3.91 4.01
C LEU A 47 -10.47 -5.28 3.71
N VAL A 48 -11.19 -6.36 4.01
CA VAL A 48 -10.67 -7.73 3.81
C VAL A 48 -10.42 -8.01 2.33
N ALA A 49 -11.40 -7.70 1.48
CA ALA A 49 -11.26 -7.91 0.03
C ALA A 49 -10.15 -7.04 -0.58
N ALA A 50 -9.97 -5.81 -0.06
CA ALA A 50 -8.88 -4.95 -0.48
C ALA A 50 -7.51 -5.48 -0.02
N LEU A 51 -7.39 -6.01 1.21
CA LEU A 51 -6.16 -6.62 1.71
C LEU A 51 -5.77 -7.88 0.91
N GLU A 52 -6.72 -8.70 0.50
CA GLU A 52 -6.46 -9.84 -0.39
C GLU A 52 -5.95 -9.39 -1.77
N ARG A 53 -6.51 -8.31 -2.33
CA ARG A 53 -5.97 -7.70 -3.56
C ARG A 53 -4.55 -7.18 -3.35
N LEU A 54 -4.30 -6.47 -2.25
CA LEU A 54 -2.97 -5.97 -1.92
C LEU A 54 -1.95 -7.11 -1.84
N LYS A 55 -2.31 -8.21 -1.16
CA LYS A 55 -1.47 -9.42 -1.06
C LYS A 55 -1.21 -10.07 -2.42
N ALA A 56 -2.24 -10.19 -3.25
CA ALA A 56 -2.11 -10.78 -4.58
C ALA A 56 -1.16 -9.97 -5.49
N GLU A 57 -1.11 -8.65 -5.30
CA GLU A 57 -0.23 -7.80 -6.08
C GLU A 57 1.15 -7.55 -5.42
N ALA A 58 1.30 -7.78 -4.11
CA ALA A 58 2.57 -7.71 -3.38
C ALA A 58 3.33 -9.05 -3.47
N THR A 59 3.72 -9.43 -4.68
CA THR A 59 4.50 -10.64 -4.96
C THR A 59 5.95 -10.52 -4.49
N GLU A 60 6.73 -11.62 -4.51
CA GLU A 60 8.09 -11.67 -3.96
C GLU A 60 9.05 -10.59 -4.49
N ASP A 61 8.87 -10.17 -5.74
CA ASP A 61 9.71 -9.15 -6.40
C ASP A 61 9.21 -7.70 -6.23
N VAL A 62 8.17 -7.48 -5.42
CA VAL A 62 7.55 -6.16 -5.22
C VAL A 62 7.94 -5.58 -3.86
N HIS A 63 8.48 -4.38 -3.85
CA HIS A 63 8.85 -3.67 -2.63
C HIS A 63 7.65 -2.90 -2.06
N LEU A 64 7.34 -3.12 -0.78
CA LEU A 64 6.36 -2.29 -0.08
C LEU A 64 7.05 -1.05 0.48
N LEU A 65 6.54 0.12 0.10
CA LEU A 65 6.97 1.43 0.60
C LEU A 65 5.84 2.02 1.44
N GLY A 66 6.16 2.74 2.49
CA GLY A 66 5.17 3.44 3.30
C GLY A 66 5.84 4.45 4.22
N HIS A 67 5.09 5.45 4.69
CA HIS A 67 5.56 6.41 5.67
C HIS A 67 5.21 5.94 7.08
N ASN A 68 6.21 5.94 7.98
CA ASN A 68 6.14 5.54 9.39
C ASN A 68 5.65 4.10 9.70
N ILE A 69 6.53 3.14 9.41
CA ILE A 69 6.59 1.88 10.14
C ILE A 69 7.51 2.13 11.36
N LEU A 70 6.96 2.33 12.57
CA LEU A 70 7.65 2.54 13.87
C LEU A 70 8.16 3.97 14.22
N ARG A 71 7.27 4.86 14.68
CA ARG A 71 7.55 5.80 15.78
C ARG A 71 6.26 6.13 16.55
N HIS A 72 5.82 5.19 17.36
CA HIS A 72 5.04 5.44 18.58
C HIS A 72 5.71 4.70 19.73
#